data_AF-S8FER3-F1
#
_entry.id   AF-S8FER3-F1
#
_cell.length_a   1.000
_cell.length_b   1.000
_cell.length_c   1.000
_cell.angle_alpha   90.00
_cell.angle_beta   90.00
_cell.angle_gamma   90.00
#
_symmetry.space_group_name_H-M   'P 1'
#
loop_
_entity.id
_entity.type
_entity.pdbx_description
1 polymer ?
#
loop_
_entity_poly.entity_id
_entity_poly.type
_entity_poly.pdbx_seq_one_letter_code
_entity_poly.pdbx_strand_id
1 'polypeptide(L)'
;MPLFTSILATSVKGQGGNKAASPPEQEEEIKKDRKSRSTAARDHVRKRDLMCRATGDVVPKRDRGCDFVGFEFAHVFPFGNLEPAALGKVMKKHMESAKKYLTTKSAGDRAVNGLLLRADIHKCFDDYQFGIYPDPDDGEIRKVYTFEKVLPPFLETIKKVLLPPTNTPDPLKVKSEDDPLHDVFDWLLLEHFRTALLWHVAGLGQAAKVH
;
A
#
# COMPACT_ATOMS: atom_id res chain seq x y z
N MET A 1 -45.38 -33.45 58.91
CA MET A 1 -45.63 -34.91 58.76
C MET A 1 -46.30 -35.11 57.42
N PRO A 2 -45.83 -35.98 56.50
CA PRO A 2 -44.58 -36.75 56.41
C PRO A 2 -43.77 -36.30 55.15
N LEU A 3 -42.71 -36.92 54.65
CA LEU A 3 -41.54 -37.66 55.15
C LEU A 3 -40.56 -37.71 53.95
N PHE A 4 -39.28 -37.81 54.27
CA PHE A 4 -38.15 -38.11 53.38
C PHE A 4 -38.26 -39.48 52.69
N THR A 5 -37.69 -39.56 51.48
CA THR A 5 -36.90 -40.68 50.91
C THR A 5 -36.28 -40.16 49.60
N SER A 6 -34.99 -39.93 49.38
CA SER A 6 -33.71 -40.62 49.64
C SER A 6 -33.37 -41.76 48.66
N ILE A 7 -32.21 -41.54 48.00
CA ILE A 7 -31.21 -42.44 47.40
C ILE A 7 -31.52 -43.16 46.07
N LEU A 8 -30.74 -42.84 45.01
CA LEU A 8 -29.71 -43.74 44.47
C LEU A 8 -28.83 -43.05 43.41
N ALA A 9 -27.51 -43.10 43.67
CA ALA A 9 -26.45 -42.74 42.75
C ALA A 9 -26.17 -43.90 41.78
N THR A 10 -25.88 -43.58 40.51
CA THR A 10 -25.19 -44.48 39.57
C THR A 10 -24.12 -43.72 38.78
N SER A 11 -22.86 -43.99 39.15
CA SER A 11 -21.66 -44.24 38.35
C SER A 11 -21.48 -43.59 36.96
N VAL A 12 -20.59 -42.57 36.94
CA VAL A 12 -19.35 -42.44 36.14
C VAL A 12 -19.14 -43.38 34.92
N LYS A 13 -19.11 -42.79 33.69
CA LYS A 13 -17.98 -42.76 32.71
C LYS A 13 -18.50 -42.32 31.33
N GLY A 14 -17.89 -41.30 30.73
CA GLY A 14 -18.27 -40.88 29.39
C GLY A 14 -17.39 -39.79 28.78
N GLN A 15 -16.22 -40.21 28.30
CA GLN A 15 -15.47 -39.67 27.16
C GLN A 15 -14.96 -38.22 27.21
N GLY A 16 -13.64 -38.12 27.41
CA GLY A 16 -12.85 -36.97 27.02
C GLY A 16 -12.98 -36.70 25.52
N GLY A 17 -13.45 -35.50 25.19
CA GLY A 17 -13.34 -34.93 23.86
C GLY A 17 -11.93 -34.38 23.67
N ASN A 18 -11.17 -35.05 22.82
CA ASN A 18 -9.86 -34.62 22.35
C ASN A 18 -9.92 -33.17 21.82
N LYS A 19 -9.19 -32.25 22.46
CA LYS A 19 -8.74 -31.03 21.79
C LYS A 19 -7.73 -31.48 20.75
N ALA A 20 -8.19 -31.67 19.51
CA ALA A 20 -7.31 -31.77 18.37
C ALA A 20 -6.51 -30.46 18.30
N ALA A 21 -5.22 -30.55 18.61
CA ALA A 21 -4.28 -29.47 18.34
C ALA A 21 -4.26 -29.24 16.83
N SER A 22 -4.63 -28.04 16.41
CA SER A 22 -4.42 -27.55 15.05
C SER A 22 -2.94 -27.74 14.69
N PRO A 23 -2.60 -28.22 13.48
CA PRO A 23 -1.20 -28.37 13.09
C PRO A 23 -0.46 -27.03 13.16
N PRO A 24 0.78 -26.99 13.68
CA PRO A 24 1.58 -25.76 13.80
C PRO A 24 1.88 -25.10 12.44
N GLU A 25 1.66 -25.79 11.33
CA GLU A 25 1.89 -25.30 9.97
C GLU A 25 0.93 -24.16 9.59
N GLN A 26 -0.33 -24.18 10.04
CA GLN A 26 -1.29 -23.13 9.65
C GLN A 26 -1.10 -21.81 10.42
N GLU A 27 -0.60 -21.87 11.66
CA GLU A 27 -0.25 -20.66 12.43
C GLU A 27 1.09 -20.06 12.02
N GLU A 28 2.07 -20.87 11.58
CA GLU A 28 3.31 -20.36 11.00
C GLU A 28 3.07 -19.67 9.66
N GLU A 29 2.18 -20.18 8.82
CA GLU A 29 1.87 -19.58 7.51
C GLU A 29 1.18 -18.21 7.67
N ILE A 30 0.26 -18.08 8.65
CA ILE A 30 -0.39 -16.80 9.00
C ILE A 30 0.59 -15.80 9.65
N LYS A 31 1.61 -16.27 10.39
CA LYS A 31 2.66 -15.41 10.95
C LYS A 31 3.72 -14.98 9.91
N LYS A 32 3.99 -15.81 8.92
CA LYS A 32 4.96 -15.53 7.84
C LYS A 32 4.48 -14.41 6.92
N ASP A 33 3.17 -14.30 6.73
CA ASP A 33 2.58 -13.28 5.86
C ASP A 33 2.59 -11.87 6.46
N ARG A 34 2.78 -11.72 7.78
CA ARG A 34 2.85 -10.39 8.41
C ARG A 34 4.21 -9.68 8.29
N LYS A 35 5.28 -10.34 7.82
CA LYS A 35 6.65 -9.79 7.98
C LYS A 35 7.51 -9.65 6.72
N SER A 36 7.06 -10.05 5.54
CA SER A 36 7.83 -9.85 4.32
C SER A 36 7.08 -8.95 3.35
N ARG A 37 7.15 -7.63 3.55
CA ARG A 37 7.21 -6.73 2.36
C ARG A 37 8.41 -7.24 1.56
N SER A 38 8.22 -7.60 0.30
CA SER A 38 9.30 -8.18 -0.50
C SER A 38 10.45 -7.18 -0.53
N THR A 39 11.62 -7.62 -0.07
CA THR A 39 12.84 -6.83 -0.22
C THR A 39 13.12 -6.58 -1.69
N ALA A 40 12.70 -7.50 -2.57
CA ALA A 40 12.87 -7.42 -4.02
C ALA A 40 12.24 -6.16 -4.65
N ALA A 41 10.97 -5.85 -4.38
CA ALA A 41 10.31 -4.69 -4.99
C ALA A 41 10.96 -3.37 -4.52
N ARG A 42 11.21 -3.27 -3.22
CA ARG A 42 11.92 -2.12 -2.64
C ARG A 42 13.31 -1.94 -3.26
N ASP A 43 14.06 -3.02 -3.39
CA ASP A 43 15.42 -2.95 -3.90
C ASP A 43 15.45 -2.63 -5.41
N HIS A 44 14.44 -3.08 -6.18
CA HIS A 44 14.23 -2.63 -7.57
C HIS A 44 13.92 -1.15 -7.66
N VAL A 45 12.94 -0.65 -6.90
CA VAL A 45 12.59 0.78 -6.89
C VAL A 45 13.79 1.63 -6.51
N ARG A 46 14.57 1.20 -5.51
CA ARG A 46 15.81 1.87 -5.11
C ARG A 46 16.84 1.96 -6.24
N LYS A 47 17.03 0.88 -7.00
CA LYS A 47 17.94 0.83 -8.15
C LYS A 47 17.43 1.63 -9.34
N ARG A 48 16.11 1.63 -9.59
CA ARG A 48 15.45 2.33 -10.69
C ARG A 48 15.47 3.84 -10.47
N ASP A 49 15.07 4.29 -9.28
CA ASP A 49 14.77 5.71 -9.05
C ASP A 49 16.02 6.50 -8.66
N LEU A 50 16.85 5.98 -7.74
CA LEU A 50 18.07 6.63 -7.21
C LEU A 50 17.91 8.09 -6.74
N MET A 51 16.68 8.56 -6.61
CA MET A 51 16.30 9.90 -6.16
C MET A 51 14.89 9.87 -5.62
N CYS A 52 14.51 10.87 -4.82
CA CYS A 52 13.12 11.11 -4.48
C CYS A 52 12.37 11.52 -5.76
N ARG A 53 11.41 10.70 -6.20
CA ARG A 53 10.68 10.94 -7.45
C ARG A 53 9.79 12.19 -7.40
N ALA A 54 9.47 12.68 -6.21
CA ALA A 54 8.71 13.91 -6.02
C ALA A 54 9.56 15.19 -6.04
N THR A 55 10.74 15.16 -5.41
CA THR A 55 11.58 16.37 -5.24
C THR A 55 12.77 16.43 -6.19
N GLY A 56 13.18 15.29 -6.75
CA GLY A 56 14.43 15.14 -7.49
C GLY A 56 15.66 15.01 -6.58
N ASP A 57 15.50 14.98 -5.25
CA ASP A 57 16.62 14.84 -4.31
C ASP A 57 17.36 13.52 -4.57
N VAL A 58 18.59 13.59 -5.04
CA VAL A 58 19.39 12.42 -5.42
C VAL A 58 19.83 11.68 -4.15
N VAL A 59 19.76 10.34 -4.20
CA VAL A 59 20.25 9.49 -3.11
C VAL A 59 21.77 9.66 -2.99
N PRO A 60 22.31 10.02 -1.81
CA PRO A 60 23.75 10.21 -1.64
C PRO A 60 24.55 8.95 -1.98
N LYS A 61 25.62 9.10 -2.74
CA LYS A 61 26.57 8.01 -3.02
C LYS A 61 27.72 8.05 -2.02
N ARG A 62 28.03 6.90 -1.41
CA ARG A 62 29.17 6.67 -0.52
C ARG A 62 30.09 5.58 -1.09
N ASP A 63 31.27 5.40 -0.51
CA ASP A 63 32.23 4.36 -0.92
C ASP A 63 31.64 2.94 -0.88
N ARG A 64 30.71 2.70 0.05
CA ARG A 64 29.97 1.43 0.18
C ARG A 64 28.69 1.32 -0.64
N GLY A 65 28.45 2.27 -1.57
CA GLY A 65 27.24 2.33 -2.39
C GLY A 65 26.26 3.44 -2.01
N CYS A 66 25.04 3.34 -2.51
CA CYS A 66 23.99 4.36 -2.31
C CYS A 66 23.44 4.33 -0.88
N ASP A 67 23.31 5.50 -0.27
CA ASP A 67 22.81 5.71 1.10
C ASP A 67 21.33 6.07 1.09
N PHE A 68 20.46 5.07 1.12
CA PHE A 68 19.01 5.27 1.13
C PHE A 68 18.44 5.71 2.50
N VAL A 69 19.26 6.23 3.40
CA VAL A 69 18.79 6.75 4.70
C VAL A 69 17.91 7.97 4.44
N GLY A 70 16.69 7.96 4.98
CA GLY A 70 15.69 8.99 4.70
C GLY A 70 14.93 8.82 3.38
N PHE A 71 15.19 7.74 2.63
CA PHE A 71 14.44 7.38 1.42
C PHE A 71 13.69 6.06 1.59
N GLU A 72 12.41 6.09 1.25
CA GLU A 72 11.46 5.01 1.49
C GLU A 72 10.77 4.59 0.19
N PHE A 73 10.48 3.30 0.11
CA PHE A 73 9.64 2.73 -0.94
C PHE A 73 8.17 2.97 -0.56
N ALA A 74 7.51 3.79 -1.36
CA ALA A 74 6.12 4.15 -1.23
C ALA A 74 5.29 3.37 -2.25
N HIS A 75 4.26 2.66 -1.78
CA HIS A 75 3.29 2.05 -2.68
C HIS A 75 2.36 3.14 -3.22
N VAL A 76 2.16 3.18 -4.54
CA VAL A 76 1.23 4.15 -5.15
C VAL A 76 -0.22 3.81 -4.81
N PHE A 77 -0.58 2.53 -4.89
CA PHE A 77 -1.86 2.04 -4.41
C PHE A 77 -1.68 1.27 -3.09
N PRO A 78 -2.27 1.73 -1.98
CA PRO A 78 -2.08 1.12 -0.67
C PRO A 78 -2.89 -0.17 -0.51
N PHE A 79 -2.26 -1.20 0.07
CA PHE A 79 -2.88 -2.48 0.38
C PHE A 79 -3.86 -2.44 1.55
N GLY A 80 -3.67 -1.51 2.48
CA GLY A 80 -4.45 -1.43 3.73
C GLY A 80 -5.91 -1.02 3.54
N ASN A 81 -6.25 -0.45 2.38
CA ASN A 81 -7.56 0.12 2.10
C ASN A 81 -8.51 -0.83 1.35
N LEU A 82 -8.19 -2.12 1.30
CA LEU A 82 -9.07 -3.13 0.70
C LEU A 82 -10.28 -3.49 1.57
N GLU A 83 -10.34 -3.03 2.83
CA GLU A 83 -11.47 -3.21 3.74
C GLU A 83 -12.64 -2.29 3.34
N PRO A 84 -13.77 -2.84 2.81
CA PRO A 84 -14.84 -2.05 2.23
C PRO A 84 -15.62 -1.16 3.20
N ALA A 85 -15.42 -1.33 4.52
CA ALA A 85 -16.17 -0.62 5.55
C ALA A 85 -15.71 0.83 5.74
N ALA A 86 -14.42 1.11 5.52
CA ALA A 86 -13.86 2.47 5.62
C ALA A 86 -14.01 3.27 4.32
N LEU A 87 -14.08 2.57 3.17
CA LEU A 87 -14.29 3.18 1.86
C LEU A 87 -15.78 3.32 1.59
N GLY A 88 -16.30 4.55 1.63
CA GLY A 88 -17.67 4.84 1.19
C GLY A 88 -17.99 4.27 -0.19
N LYS A 89 -19.29 4.11 -0.51
CA LYS A 89 -19.76 3.45 -1.75
C LYS A 89 -19.12 3.99 -3.04
N VAL A 90 -18.78 5.27 -3.08
CA VAL A 90 -18.13 5.94 -4.22
C VAL A 90 -16.69 5.43 -4.42
N MET A 91 -15.92 5.33 -3.35
CA MET A 91 -14.55 4.80 -3.39
C MET A 91 -14.53 3.32 -3.75
N LYS A 92 -15.50 2.53 -3.25
CA LYS A 92 -15.60 1.10 -3.60
C LYS A 92 -15.73 0.90 -5.11
N LYS A 93 -16.62 1.66 -5.78
CA LYS A 93 -16.83 1.55 -7.24
C LYS A 93 -15.57 1.93 -8.05
N HIS A 94 -14.81 2.93 -7.61
CA HIS A 94 -13.54 3.27 -8.27
C HIS A 94 -12.46 2.21 -8.05
N MET A 95 -12.34 1.70 -6.83
CA MET A 95 -11.30 0.70 -6.53
C MET A 95 -11.55 -0.68 -7.14
N GLU A 96 -12.78 -1.04 -7.54
CA GLU A 96 -13.04 -2.31 -8.24
C GLU A 96 -12.19 -2.47 -9.51
N SER A 97 -11.89 -1.37 -10.22
CA SER A 97 -11.02 -1.40 -11.41
C SER A 97 -9.57 -1.71 -11.06
N ALA A 98 -9.06 -1.17 -9.94
CA ALA A 98 -7.71 -1.43 -9.44
C ALA A 98 -7.57 -2.84 -8.85
N LYS A 99 -8.63 -3.37 -8.19
CA LYS A 99 -8.64 -4.72 -7.60
C LYS A 99 -8.35 -5.82 -8.61
N LYS A 100 -8.73 -5.66 -9.88
CA LYS A 100 -8.42 -6.64 -10.94
C LYS A 100 -6.91 -6.86 -11.10
N TYR A 101 -6.10 -5.84 -10.83
CA TYR A 101 -4.64 -5.87 -11.04
C TYR A 101 -3.86 -6.06 -9.73
N LEU A 102 -4.52 -5.88 -8.58
CA LEU A 102 -3.95 -5.97 -7.23
C LEU A 102 -4.69 -7.03 -6.42
N THR A 103 -4.95 -8.19 -7.03
CA THR A 103 -5.77 -9.28 -6.46
C THR A 103 -5.11 -9.97 -5.27
N THR A 104 -3.78 -9.90 -5.17
CA THR A 104 -2.99 -10.48 -4.09
C THR A 104 -2.00 -9.45 -3.55
N LYS A 105 -1.55 -9.69 -2.31
CA LYS A 105 -0.45 -8.92 -1.73
C LYS A 105 0.81 -8.96 -2.59
N SER A 106 1.13 -10.11 -3.20
CA SER A 106 2.26 -10.21 -4.12
C SER A 106 2.06 -9.40 -5.41
N ALA A 107 0.83 -9.33 -5.93
CA ALA A 107 0.53 -8.58 -7.16
C ALA A 107 0.69 -7.06 -7.00
N GLY A 108 0.39 -6.52 -5.82
CA GLY A 108 0.63 -5.10 -5.56
C GLY A 108 2.03 -4.78 -5.05
N ASP A 109 2.82 -5.78 -4.66
CA ASP A 109 4.10 -5.57 -3.99
C ASP A 109 5.21 -5.70 -5.03
N ARG A 110 5.09 -4.82 -6.03
CA ARG A 110 5.88 -4.79 -7.25
C ARG A 110 6.44 -3.38 -7.46
N ALA A 111 7.57 -3.25 -8.14
CA ALA A 111 8.21 -1.96 -8.35
C ALA A 111 7.35 -1.02 -9.22
N VAL A 112 6.51 -1.59 -10.09
CA VAL A 112 5.53 -0.85 -10.91
C VAL A 112 4.41 -0.17 -10.10
N ASN A 113 4.20 -0.58 -8.85
CA ASN A 113 3.30 0.06 -7.89
C ASN A 113 4.08 0.90 -6.87
N GLY A 114 5.24 1.40 -7.27
CA GLY A 114 6.27 1.87 -6.36
C GLY A 114 6.93 3.17 -6.77
N LEU A 115 7.21 4.02 -5.80
CA LEU A 115 8.08 5.18 -5.94
C LEU A 115 9.09 5.22 -4.80
N LEU A 116 10.31 5.69 -5.08
CA LEU A 116 11.25 6.10 -4.06
C LEU A 116 10.96 7.54 -3.65
N LEU A 117 10.64 7.77 -2.39
CA LEU A 117 10.31 9.08 -1.84
C LEU A 117 11.18 9.39 -0.63
N ARG A 118 11.42 10.67 -0.36
CA ARG A 118 11.93 11.12 0.93
C ARG A 118 10.91 10.80 2.02
N ALA A 119 11.35 10.39 3.21
CA ALA A 119 10.46 9.84 4.24
C ALA A 119 9.36 10.82 4.72
N ASP A 120 9.62 12.12 4.70
CA ASP A 120 8.62 13.16 4.98
C ASP A 120 7.61 13.32 3.84
N ILE A 121 8.06 13.27 2.58
CA ILE A 121 7.20 13.28 1.39
C ILE A 121 6.32 12.04 1.33
N HIS A 122 6.89 10.87 1.66
CA HIS A 122 6.17 9.61 1.69
C HIS A 122 4.96 9.68 2.64
N LYS A 123 5.13 10.25 3.83
CA LYS A 123 4.00 10.46 4.77
C LYS A 123 2.90 11.32 4.15
N CYS A 124 3.27 12.44 3.52
CA CYS A 124 2.30 13.30 2.83
C CYS A 124 1.60 12.59 1.66
N PHE A 125 2.30 11.68 0.98
CA PHE A 125 1.78 10.92 -0.15
C PHE A 125 0.76 9.85 0.31
N ASP A 126 1.08 9.14 1.39
CA ASP A 126 0.20 8.13 2.00
C ASP A 126 -1.03 8.77 2.67
N ASP A 127 -0.87 9.96 3.24
CA ASP A 127 -1.96 10.77 3.82
C ASP A 127 -2.80 11.49 2.74
N TYR A 128 -2.50 11.26 1.46
CA TYR A 128 -3.19 11.87 0.32
C TYR A 128 -3.14 13.40 0.26
N GLN A 129 -2.18 14.06 0.93
CA GLN A 129 -2.05 15.52 0.93
C GLN A 129 -1.71 16.09 -0.45
N PHE A 130 -1.14 15.25 -1.33
CA PHE A 130 -0.92 15.55 -2.74
C PHE A 130 -1.10 14.30 -3.60
N GLY A 131 -1.22 14.50 -4.91
CA GLY A 131 -1.32 13.44 -5.90
C GLY A 131 -0.66 13.84 -7.21
N ILE A 132 -0.28 12.84 -7.99
CA ILE A 132 0.40 13.02 -9.28
C ILE A 132 -0.60 12.67 -10.38
N TYR A 133 -0.85 13.61 -11.30
CA TYR A 133 -1.74 13.40 -12.43
C TYR A 133 -0.96 12.99 -13.68
N PRO A 134 -1.18 11.77 -14.20
CA PRO A 134 -0.54 11.29 -15.43
C PRO A 134 -1.31 11.81 -16.64
N ASP A 135 -1.03 13.05 -17.03
CA ASP A 135 -1.55 13.62 -18.27
C ASP A 135 -0.90 12.90 -19.46
N PRO A 136 -1.67 12.31 -20.39
CA PRO A 136 -1.11 11.63 -21.56
C PRO A 136 -0.37 12.59 -22.50
N ASP A 137 -0.66 13.90 -22.46
CA ASP A 137 -0.06 14.88 -23.35
C ASP A 137 1.25 15.47 -22.79
N ASP A 138 1.53 15.31 -21.49
CA ASP A 138 2.69 15.93 -20.84
C ASP A 138 4.00 15.09 -20.98
N GLY A 139 3.96 13.93 -21.65
CA GLY A 139 5.12 13.06 -21.82
C GLY A 139 5.67 12.54 -20.48
N GLU A 140 6.95 12.81 -20.19
CA GLU A 140 7.62 12.35 -18.94
C GLU A 140 7.36 13.27 -17.75
N ILE A 141 6.82 14.47 -17.95
CA ILE A 141 6.64 15.45 -16.88
C ILE A 141 5.21 15.36 -16.37
N ARG A 142 5.01 15.00 -15.09
CA ARG A 142 3.67 14.86 -14.52
C ARG A 142 3.33 16.02 -13.59
N LYS A 143 2.09 16.49 -13.65
CA LYS A 143 1.60 17.58 -12.80
C LYS A 143 1.34 17.06 -11.38
N VAL A 144 1.74 17.84 -10.38
CA VAL A 144 1.46 17.57 -8.96
C VAL A 144 0.37 18.50 -8.48
N TYR A 145 -0.63 17.92 -7.81
CA TYR A 145 -1.72 18.64 -7.18
C TYR A 145 -1.68 18.41 -5.68
N THR A 146 -1.88 19.48 -4.92
CA THR A 146 -1.97 19.46 -3.47
C THR A 146 -3.43 19.66 -3.07
N PHE A 147 -3.88 18.92 -2.06
CA PHE A 147 -5.28 18.93 -1.64
C PHE A 147 -5.50 19.59 -0.27
N GLU A 148 -4.43 19.79 0.50
CA GLU A 148 -4.47 20.45 1.80
C GLU A 148 -4.32 21.97 1.69
N LYS A 149 -4.96 22.69 2.63
CA LYS A 149 -4.84 24.16 2.72
C LYS A 149 -3.53 24.61 3.35
N VAL A 150 -3.03 23.83 4.30
CA VAL A 150 -1.78 24.08 5.00
C VAL A 150 -0.85 22.94 4.65
N LEU A 151 0.16 23.24 3.83
CA LEU A 151 1.13 22.27 3.39
C LEU A 151 2.44 22.50 4.14
N PRO A 152 3.24 21.44 4.35
CA PRO A 152 4.63 21.64 4.67
C PRO A 152 5.30 22.50 3.58
N PRO A 153 6.18 23.46 3.92
CA PRO A 153 6.79 24.35 2.93
C PRO A 153 7.50 23.63 1.78
N PHE A 154 8.05 22.44 2.05
CA PHE A 154 8.72 21.62 1.03
C PHE A 154 7.77 21.07 -0.04
N LEU A 155 6.46 20.95 0.27
CA LEU A 155 5.48 20.38 -0.65
C LEU A 155 4.88 21.46 -1.55
N GLU A 156 4.85 22.71 -1.08
CA GLU A 156 4.39 23.86 -1.88
C GLU A 156 5.22 24.07 -3.14
N THR A 157 6.50 23.71 -3.11
CA THR A 157 7.44 23.88 -4.22
C THR A 157 7.32 22.79 -5.28
N ILE A 158 6.71 21.64 -4.96
CA ILE A 158 6.58 20.51 -5.87
C ILE A 158 5.36 20.73 -6.77
N LYS A 159 5.60 21.20 -7.99
CA LYS A 159 4.54 21.40 -8.99
C LYS A 159 4.54 20.35 -10.10
N LYS A 160 5.70 19.75 -10.37
CA LYS A 160 5.92 18.81 -11.45
C LYS A 160 6.96 17.78 -11.04
N VAL A 161 6.82 16.56 -11.55
CA VAL A 161 7.76 15.45 -11.31
C VAL A 161 8.15 14.80 -12.63
N LEU A 162 9.36 14.25 -12.69
CA LEU A 162 9.81 13.47 -13.83
C LEU A 162 9.47 11.99 -13.61
N LEU A 163 8.45 11.51 -14.32
CA LEU A 163 8.01 10.12 -14.33
C LEU A 163 7.73 9.72 -15.79
N PRO A 164 8.67 9.00 -16.43
CA PRO A 164 8.47 8.42 -17.76
C PRO A 164 7.15 7.64 -17.85
N PRO A 165 6.42 7.74 -18.97
CA PRO A 165 5.23 6.94 -19.19
C PRO A 165 5.58 5.47 -19.31
N THR A 166 4.77 4.64 -18.65
CA THR A 166 4.82 3.20 -18.89
C THR A 166 4.10 2.88 -20.20
N ASN A 167 4.87 2.49 -21.22
CA ASN A 167 4.32 2.06 -22.51
C ASN A 167 3.66 0.66 -22.48
N THR A 168 3.51 0.06 -21.29
CA THR A 168 2.90 -1.26 -21.13
C THR A 168 1.45 -1.10 -20.67
N PRO A 169 0.44 -1.38 -21.53
CA PRO A 169 -0.97 -1.17 -21.17
C PRO A 169 -1.53 -2.22 -20.20
N ASP A 170 -0.78 -3.28 -19.88
CA ASP A 170 -1.26 -4.37 -19.02
C ASP A 170 -0.21 -4.77 -17.95
N PRO A 171 -0.47 -4.50 -16.66
CA PRO A 171 0.40 -4.88 -15.54
C PRO A 171 0.69 -6.37 -15.45
N LEU A 172 -0.21 -7.21 -15.95
CA LEU A 172 -0.05 -8.67 -15.92
C LEU A 172 0.92 -9.16 -16.99
N LYS A 173 1.26 -8.32 -17.98
CA LYS A 173 2.23 -8.65 -19.04
C LYS A 173 3.67 -8.31 -18.67
N VAL A 174 3.89 -7.62 -17.55
CA VAL A 174 5.23 -7.38 -17.00
C VAL A 174 5.77 -8.69 -16.46
N LYS A 175 6.69 -9.32 -17.23
CA LYS A 175 7.26 -10.64 -16.93
C LYS A 175 8.43 -10.58 -15.96
N SER A 176 9.09 -9.43 -15.83
CA SER A 176 10.25 -9.22 -14.97
C SER A 176 10.28 -7.79 -14.44
N GLU A 177 10.71 -7.62 -13.19
CA GLU A 177 10.93 -6.30 -12.58
C GLU A 177 12.19 -5.60 -13.15
N ASP A 178 13.06 -6.33 -13.85
CA ASP A 178 14.30 -5.82 -14.47
C ASP A 178 14.09 -5.19 -15.86
N ASP A 179 12.87 -5.19 -16.42
CA ASP A 179 12.67 -4.61 -17.75
C ASP A 179 12.64 -3.05 -17.66
N PRO A 180 13.54 -2.36 -18.40
CA PRO A 180 13.74 -0.91 -18.31
C PRO A 180 12.53 -0.09 -18.75
N LEU A 181 11.53 -0.69 -19.38
CA LEU A 181 10.25 -0.05 -19.75
C LEU A 181 9.22 -0.08 -18.60
N HIS A 182 9.58 -0.57 -17.41
CA HIS A 182 8.67 -0.74 -16.28
C HIS A 182 8.91 0.31 -15.18
N ASP A 183 8.50 1.53 -15.49
CA ASP A 183 8.26 2.55 -14.49
C ASP A 183 6.94 2.29 -13.71
N VAL A 184 6.60 3.21 -12.81
CA VAL A 184 5.28 3.26 -12.20
C VAL A 184 4.18 3.30 -13.25
N PHE A 185 3.07 2.58 -13.04
CA PHE A 185 1.94 2.64 -13.96
C PHE A 185 1.13 3.93 -13.84
N ASP A 186 0.86 4.57 -14.98
CA ASP A 186 -0.01 5.74 -15.05
C ASP A 186 -1.39 5.49 -14.43
N TRP A 187 -2.00 4.34 -14.67
CA TRP A 187 -3.30 4.05 -14.06
C TRP A 187 -3.22 3.93 -12.52
N LEU A 188 -2.09 3.50 -11.93
CA LEU A 188 -1.90 3.49 -10.48
C LEU A 188 -1.79 4.92 -9.93
N LEU A 189 -1.02 5.77 -10.60
CA LEU A 189 -0.93 7.20 -10.26
C LEU A 189 -2.30 7.88 -10.34
N LEU A 190 -3.07 7.57 -11.39
CA LEU A 190 -4.41 8.09 -11.57
C LEU A 190 -5.37 7.61 -10.46
N GLU A 191 -5.29 6.36 -10.04
CA GLU A 191 -6.09 5.84 -8.94
C GLU A 191 -5.70 6.45 -7.58
N HIS A 192 -4.41 6.65 -7.31
CA HIS A 192 -3.95 7.41 -6.14
C HIS A 192 -4.49 8.83 -6.15
N PHE A 193 -4.36 9.54 -7.28
CA PHE A 193 -4.88 10.89 -7.46
C PHE A 193 -6.39 10.98 -7.25
N ARG A 194 -7.17 10.05 -7.84
CA ARG A 194 -8.63 9.99 -7.64
C ARG A 194 -9.00 9.73 -6.18
N THR A 195 -8.24 8.88 -5.51
CA THR A 195 -8.43 8.60 -4.08
C THR A 195 -8.18 9.84 -3.26
N ALA A 196 -7.09 10.55 -3.51
CA ALA A 196 -6.77 11.80 -2.83
C ALA A 196 -7.84 12.87 -3.07
N LEU A 197 -8.30 13.02 -4.31
CA LEU A 197 -9.38 13.95 -4.66
C LEU A 197 -10.66 13.62 -3.90
N LEU A 198 -11.08 12.35 -3.87
CA LEU A 198 -12.29 11.93 -3.16
C LEU A 198 -12.16 12.05 -1.64
N TRP A 199 -10.97 11.78 -1.09
CA TRP A 199 -10.67 11.97 0.32
C TRP A 199 -10.99 13.40 0.78
N HIS A 200 -10.58 14.40 -0.02
CA HIS A 200 -10.72 15.81 0.32
C HIS A 200 -12.05 16.44 -0.15
N VAL A 201 -12.53 16.10 -1.34
CA VAL A 201 -13.73 16.73 -1.93
C VAL A 201 -15.03 16.08 -1.43
N ALA A 202 -15.03 14.76 -1.22
CA ALA A 202 -16.22 14.05 -0.74
C ALA A 202 -16.28 13.97 0.80
N GLY A 203 -15.35 14.62 1.52
CA GLY A 203 -15.30 14.61 2.98
C GLY A 203 -15.09 13.22 3.58
N LEU A 204 -14.45 12.32 2.82
CA LEU A 204 -14.20 10.94 3.25
C LEU A 204 -12.95 10.82 4.15
N GLY A 205 -12.15 11.87 4.25
CA GLY A 205 -11.03 11.93 5.16
C GLY A 205 -11.44 12.13 6.62
N GLN A 206 -11.04 11.20 7.48
CA GLN A 206 -11.08 11.41 8.93
C GLN A 206 -9.80 12.15 9.35
N ALA A 207 -9.91 13.08 10.30
CA ALA A 207 -8.73 13.68 10.92
C ALA A 207 -7.85 12.56 11.49
N ALA A 208 -6.55 12.61 11.21
CA ALA A 208 -5.59 11.66 11.76
C ALA A 208 -5.73 11.64 13.29
N LYS A 209 -6.01 10.47 13.87
CA LYS A 209 -6.00 10.32 15.32
C LYS A 209 -4.55 10.50 15.78
N VAL A 210 -4.28 11.63 16.41
CA VAL A 210 -3.01 11.89 17.08
C VAL A 210 -2.93 10.91 18.26
N HIS A 211 -2.01 9.95 18.18
CA HIS A 211 -1.69 8.99 19.23
C HIS A 211 -0.44 9.44 19.98
#